data_AF-A0A0G1YIY3-F1
#
_entry.id   AF-A0A0G1YIY3-F1
#
_cell.length_a   1.000
_cell.length_b   1.000
_cell.length_c   1.000
_cell.angle_alpha   90.00
_cell.angle_beta   90.00
_cell.angle_gamma   90.00
#
_symmetry.space_group_name_H-M   'P 1'
#
loop_
_entity.id
_entity.type
_entity.pdbx_description
1 polymer ?
#
loop_
_entity_poly.entity_id
_entity_poly.type
_entity_poly.pdbx_seq_one_letter_code
_entity_poly.pdbx_strand_id
1 'polypeptide(L)'
;MKETVTAKLKYLKIAPRKTRFVADLVRGLPVGAAEAELLGNPRRPAVAILKLIRSAVSNAKKATLAPEKLYVKEIKVDQGPRLKRFMPRAFGRSNLIEKKMSHVTLVLGVAEKPFAERFVIAPKPKKEKKEKKTKEPKAIKGKEEFEEKKAAAPKPKAQPGFFRRIFRRKAV
;
A
#
# COMPACT_ATOMS: atom_id res chain seq x y z
N MET A 1 29.60 -20.22 -4.44
CA MET A 1 28.55 -20.05 -3.42
C MET A 1 27.77 -18.78 -3.75
N LYS A 2 26.43 -18.80 -3.79
CA LYS A 2 25.64 -17.59 -4.11
C LYS A 2 25.65 -16.66 -2.89
N GLU A 3 25.97 -15.39 -3.09
CA GLU A 3 25.93 -14.36 -2.04
C GLU A 3 24.52 -14.22 -1.47
N THR A 4 24.39 -14.28 -0.15
CA THR A 4 23.10 -14.20 0.54
C THR A 4 23.16 -13.27 1.73
N VAL A 5 22.09 -12.51 1.94
CA VAL A 5 21.93 -11.60 3.09
C VAL A 5 20.82 -12.13 3.96
N THR A 6 21.07 -12.18 5.27
CA THR A 6 20.07 -12.67 6.22
C THR A 6 19.55 -11.54 7.12
N ALA A 7 18.27 -11.61 7.47
CA ALA A 7 17.62 -10.73 8.44
C ALA A 7 16.67 -11.55 9.32
N LYS A 8 16.59 -11.18 10.61
CA LYS A 8 15.79 -11.91 11.59
C LYS A 8 14.91 -10.96 12.39
N LEU A 9 13.64 -11.33 12.55
CA LEU A 9 12.69 -10.67 13.44
C LEU A 9 12.33 -11.64 14.56
N LYS A 10 12.68 -11.31 15.80
CA LYS A 10 12.43 -12.17 16.97
C LYS A 10 11.27 -11.67 17.82
N TYR A 11 10.57 -12.60 18.47
CA TYR A 11 9.49 -12.34 19.44
C TYR A 11 8.33 -11.51 18.86
N LEU A 12 7.98 -11.76 17.60
CA LEU A 12 6.81 -11.14 16.98
C LEU A 12 5.54 -11.65 17.68
N LYS A 13 4.75 -10.75 18.27
CA LYS A 13 3.51 -11.05 19.00
C LYS A 13 2.34 -11.37 18.06
N ILE A 14 2.55 -12.27 17.11
CA ILE A 14 1.58 -12.75 16.14
C ILE A 14 1.73 -14.27 16.03
N ALA A 15 0.61 -14.98 15.90
CA ALA A 15 0.63 -16.43 15.74
C ALA A 15 1.31 -16.84 14.42
N PRO A 16 2.17 -17.87 14.42
CA PRO A 16 2.97 -18.26 13.25
C PRO A 16 2.09 -18.60 12.05
N ARG A 17 0.92 -19.24 12.24
CA ARG A 17 -0.03 -19.53 11.15
C ARG A 17 -0.46 -18.29 10.37
N LYS A 18 -0.73 -17.17 11.05
CA LYS A 18 -1.15 -15.91 10.41
C LYS A 18 0.00 -15.26 9.64
N THR A 19 1.20 -15.30 10.22
CA THR A 19 2.41 -14.76 9.61
C THR A 19 2.86 -15.59 8.40
N ARG A 20 2.77 -16.93 8.47
CA ARG A 20 3.09 -17.85 7.35
C ARG A 20 2.30 -17.53 6.09
N PHE A 21 0.99 -17.31 6.24
CA PHE A 21 0.14 -16.96 5.10
C PHE A 21 0.67 -15.74 4.32
N VAL A 22 1.13 -14.71 5.02
CA VAL A 22 1.68 -13.51 4.37
C VAL A 22 3.10 -13.75 3.84
N ALA A 23 3.91 -14.53 4.56
CA ALA A 23 5.25 -14.90 4.15
C ALA A 23 5.25 -15.74 2.84
N ASP A 24 4.26 -16.62 2.67
CA ASP A 24 4.14 -17.45 1.49
C ASP A 24 3.85 -16.63 0.22
N LEU A 25 3.17 -15.48 0.33
CA LEU A 25 2.90 -14.59 -0.80
C LEU A 25 4.16 -13.94 -1.38
N VAL A 26 5.15 -13.66 -0.52
CA VAL A 26 6.35 -12.92 -0.91
C VAL A 26 7.54 -13.82 -1.28
N ARG A 27 7.39 -15.14 -1.12
CA ARG A 27 8.46 -16.10 -1.41
C ARG A 27 8.73 -16.12 -2.92
N GLY A 28 9.99 -15.93 -3.32
CA GLY A 28 10.41 -15.93 -4.72
C GLY A 28 10.14 -14.64 -5.49
N LEU A 29 9.55 -13.61 -4.86
CA LEU A 29 9.36 -12.31 -5.49
C LEU A 29 10.65 -11.46 -5.43
N PRO A 30 10.88 -10.57 -6.42
CA PRO A 30 11.89 -9.53 -6.31
C PRO A 30 11.49 -8.56 -5.19
N VAL A 31 12.48 -7.92 -4.56
CA VAL A 31 12.27 -7.07 -3.37
C VAL A 31 11.22 -5.97 -3.64
N GLY A 32 11.30 -5.28 -4.78
CA GLY A 32 10.35 -4.22 -5.12
C GLY A 32 8.90 -4.71 -5.23
N ALA A 33 8.69 -5.86 -5.87
CA ALA A 33 7.36 -6.46 -5.97
C ALA A 33 6.84 -6.95 -4.60
N ALA A 34 7.73 -7.53 -3.78
CA ALA A 34 7.39 -7.95 -2.43
C ALA A 34 6.97 -6.76 -1.54
N GLU A 35 7.64 -5.60 -1.66
CA GLU A 35 7.24 -4.40 -0.93
C GLU A 35 5.87 -3.88 -1.39
N ALA A 36 5.60 -3.87 -2.69
CA ALA A 36 4.31 -3.44 -3.24
C ALA A 36 3.16 -4.35 -2.78
N GLU A 37 3.35 -5.67 -2.85
CA GLU A 37 2.37 -6.67 -2.40
C GLU A 37 2.04 -6.49 -0.90
N LEU A 38 3.05 -6.27 -0.06
CA LEU A 38 2.85 -6.08 1.38
C LEU A 38 2.20 -4.75 1.74
N LEU A 39 2.44 -3.69 0.95
CA LEU A 39 1.78 -2.39 1.15
C LEU A 39 0.28 -2.46 0.87
N GLY A 40 -0.13 -3.26 -0.12
CA GLY A 40 -1.55 -3.48 -0.46
C GLY A 40 -2.27 -4.50 0.44
N ASN A 41 -1.54 -5.21 1.30
CA ASN A 41 -2.11 -6.32 2.08
C ASN A 41 -2.76 -5.83 3.40
N PRO A 42 -4.07 -6.05 3.62
CA PRO A 42 -4.75 -5.57 4.83
C PRO A 42 -4.41 -6.38 6.09
N ARG A 43 -3.68 -7.50 5.97
CA ARG A 43 -3.40 -8.38 7.10
C ARG A 43 -2.32 -7.79 8.00
N ARG A 44 -2.57 -7.81 9.31
CA ARG A 44 -1.64 -7.32 10.35
C ARG A 44 -0.16 -7.76 10.24
N PRO A 45 0.20 -9.01 9.85
CA PRO A 45 1.60 -9.41 9.72
C PRO A 45 2.36 -8.66 8.61
N ALA A 46 1.66 -8.11 7.61
CA ALA A 46 2.27 -7.46 6.46
C ALA A 46 3.17 -6.28 6.87
N VAL A 47 2.71 -5.47 7.82
CA VAL A 47 3.48 -4.33 8.35
C VAL A 47 4.80 -4.77 8.98
N ALA A 48 4.80 -5.90 9.70
CA ALA A 48 5.99 -6.43 10.36
C ALA A 48 6.98 -7.01 9.34
N ILE A 49 6.48 -7.72 8.33
CA ILE A 49 7.31 -8.31 7.27
C ILE A 49 7.89 -7.22 6.37
N LEU A 50 7.13 -6.17 6.05
CA LEU A 50 7.60 -5.02 5.27
C LEU A 50 8.80 -4.36 5.95
N LYS A 51 8.72 -4.13 7.26
CA LYS A 51 9.86 -3.60 8.04
C LYS A 51 11.08 -4.53 8.00
N LEU A 52 10.86 -5.84 8.05
CA LEU A 52 11.94 -6.83 7.96
C LEU A 52 12.62 -6.80 6.58
N ILE A 53 11.85 -6.70 5.49
CA ILE A 53 12.40 -6.60 4.12
C ILE A 53 13.25 -5.34 3.98
N ARG A 54 12.75 -4.18 4.42
CA ARG A 54 13.51 -2.92 4.37
C ARG A 54 14.81 -2.98 5.18
N SER A 55 14.77 -3.63 6.34
CA SER A 55 15.98 -3.90 7.13
C SER A 55 16.96 -4.81 6.39
N ALA A 56 16.49 -5.86 5.72
CA ALA A 56 17.32 -6.75 4.92
C ALA A 56 17.96 -6.02 3.73
N VAL A 57 17.23 -5.13 3.06
CA VAL A 57 17.76 -4.26 2.00
C VAL A 57 18.84 -3.33 2.53
N SER A 58 18.66 -2.75 3.72
CA SER A 58 19.71 -1.94 4.37
C SER A 58 20.96 -2.77 4.65
N ASN A 59 20.82 -4.00 5.13
CA ASN A 59 21.94 -4.92 5.34
C ASN A 59 22.65 -5.27 4.02
N ALA A 60 21.89 -5.48 2.95
CA ALA A 60 22.45 -5.76 1.63
C ALA A 60 23.23 -4.56 1.09
N LYS A 61 22.72 -3.34 1.25
CA LYS A 61 23.44 -2.10 0.90
C LYS A 61 24.76 -1.98 1.66
N LYS A 62 24.80 -2.33 2.95
CA LYS A 62 26.03 -2.35 3.76
C LYS A 62 27.05 -3.39 3.27
N ALA A 63 26.58 -4.47 2.65
CA ALA A 63 27.41 -5.49 2.03
C ALA A 63 27.73 -5.19 0.55
N THR A 64 27.51 -3.96 0.07
CA THR A 64 27.78 -3.51 -1.31
C THR A 64 26.99 -4.28 -2.39
N LEU A 65 25.88 -4.90 -2.01
CA LEU A 65 25.00 -5.60 -2.95
C LEU A 65 24.00 -4.65 -3.60
N ALA A 66 23.84 -4.77 -4.92
CA ALA A 66 22.89 -3.96 -5.68
C ALA A 66 21.44 -4.34 -5.31
N PRO A 67 20.60 -3.39 -4.80
CA PRO A 67 19.26 -3.69 -4.32
C PRO A 67 18.30 -4.18 -5.41
N GLU A 68 18.53 -3.78 -6.66
CA GLU A 68 17.72 -4.13 -7.83
C GLU A 68 17.81 -5.62 -8.20
N LYS A 69 18.93 -6.26 -7.85
CA LYS A 69 19.17 -7.69 -8.14
C LYS A 69 18.72 -8.60 -6.99
N LEU A 70 18.19 -8.04 -5.91
CA LEU A 70 17.78 -8.81 -4.74
C LEU A 70 16.38 -9.39 -4.92
N TYR A 71 16.23 -10.65 -4.50
CA TYR A 71 14.95 -11.32 -4.40
C TYR A 71 14.85 -12.12 -3.11
N VAL A 72 13.61 -12.41 -2.70
CA VAL A 72 13.32 -13.21 -1.51
C VAL A 72 13.61 -14.68 -1.83
N LYS A 73 14.82 -15.14 -1.51
CA LYS A 73 15.24 -16.53 -1.72
C LYS A 73 14.48 -17.47 -0.79
N GLU A 74 14.45 -17.13 0.50
CA GLU A 74 13.78 -17.95 1.50
C GLU A 74 13.20 -17.08 2.61
N ILE A 75 12.01 -17.46 3.08
CA ILE A 75 11.37 -16.86 4.25
C ILE A 75 10.79 -17.97 5.12
N LYS A 76 11.33 -18.08 6.34
CA LYS A 76 10.92 -19.04 7.36
C LYS A 76 10.20 -18.33 8.48
N VAL A 77 9.13 -18.95 8.97
CA VAL A 77 8.36 -18.47 10.12
C VAL A 77 8.26 -19.61 11.12
N ASP A 78 9.08 -19.51 12.16
CA ASP A 78 9.18 -20.47 13.23
C ASP A 78 8.29 -20.08 14.40
N GLN A 79 7.89 -21.08 15.17
CA GLN A 79 7.12 -20.84 16.38
C GLN A 79 8.05 -20.30 17.48
N GLY A 80 7.66 -19.17 18.08
CA GLY A 80 8.32 -18.61 19.25
C GLY A 80 7.71 -19.08 20.57
N PRO A 81 8.18 -18.53 21.70
CA PRO A 81 7.64 -18.85 23.00
C PRO A 81 6.14 -18.50 23.08
N ARG A 82 5.39 -19.32 23.82
CA ARG A 82 3.96 -19.11 24.06
C ARG A 82 3.76 -18.54 25.45
N LEU A 83 3.07 -17.41 25.55
CA LEU A 83 2.66 -16.89 26.85
C LEU A 83 1.34 -17.54 27.26
N LYS A 84 1.32 -18.12 28.47
CA LYS A 84 0.15 -18.75 29.07
C LYS A 84 -0.68 -17.71 29.83
N ARG A 85 -2.00 -17.65 29.59
CA ARG A 85 -2.95 -16.82 30.33
C ARG A 85 -4.14 -17.69 30.71
N PHE A 86 -4.65 -17.58 31.92
CA PHE A 86 -5.80 -18.36 32.37
C PHE A 86 -7.10 -17.60 32.07
N MET A 87 -8.13 -18.32 31.66
CA MET A 87 -9.48 -17.80 31.50
C MET A 87 -10.44 -18.62 32.36
N PRO A 88 -11.17 -17.99 33.30
CA PRO A 88 -12.16 -18.69 34.11
C PRO A 88 -13.29 -19.22 33.22
N ARG A 89 -13.84 -20.39 33.60
CA ARG A 89 -14.94 -21.07 32.91
C ARG A 89 -15.95 -21.59 33.94
N ALA A 90 -17.09 -22.06 33.44
CA ALA A 90 -18.17 -22.60 34.25
C ALA A 90 -17.70 -23.77 35.16
N PHE A 91 -18.39 -23.94 36.30
CA PHE A 91 -18.12 -24.97 37.30
C PHE A 91 -16.70 -24.93 37.90
N GLY A 92 -16.16 -23.73 38.16
CA GLY A 92 -14.84 -23.56 38.78
C GLY A 92 -13.65 -24.00 37.90
N ARG A 93 -13.86 -24.24 36.61
CA ARG A 93 -12.82 -24.69 35.69
C ARG A 93 -11.98 -23.52 35.17
N SER A 94 -10.73 -23.78 34.79
CA SER A 94 -9.83 -22.80 34.18
C SER A 94 -9.24 -23.35 32.89
N ASN A 95 -9.41 -22.62 31.79
CA ASN A 95 -8.83 -22.96 30.49
C ASN A 95 -7.59 -22.11 30.21
N LEU A 96 -6.65 -22.68 29.47
CA LEU A 96 -5.45 -22.00 29.04
C LEU A 96 -5.67 -21.23 27.73
N ILE A 97 -5.36 -19.94 27.71
CA ILE A 97 -5.20 -19.13 26.50
C ILE A 97 -3.72 -18.98 26.20
N GLU A 98 -3.29 -19.49 25.05
CA GLU A 98 -1.93 -19.32 24.55
C GLU A 98 -1.79 -18.09 23.66
N LYS A 99 -0.99 -17.10 24.07
CA LYS A 99 -0.53 -16.02 23.18
C LYS A 99 0.74 -16.49 22.48
N LYS A 100 0.57 -17.08 21.31
CA LYS A 100 1.64 -17.59 20.45
C LYS A 100 2.45 -16.43 19.85
N MET A 101 3.77 -16.52 19.92
CA MET A 101 4.70 -15.65 19.19
C MET A 101 5.31 -16.37 17.98
N SER A 102 5.95 -15.63 17.09
CA SER A 102 6.70 -16.16 15.96
C SER A 102 8.08 -15.50 15.84
N HIS A 103 9.03 -16.25 15.29
CA HIS A 103 10.30 -15.72 14.79
C HIS A 103 10.27 -15.80 13.26
N VAL A 104 10.72 -14.75 12.58
CA VAL A 104 10.79 -14.72 11.11
C VAL A 104 12.25 -14.61 10.71
N THR A 105 12.70 -15.52 9.86
CA THR A 105 14.03 -15.49 9.25
C THR A 105 13.85 -15.28 7.76
N LEU A 106 14.49 -14.24 7.24
CA LEU A 106 14.45 -13.87 5.83
C LEU A 106 15.85 -13.97 5.26
N VAL A 107 15.95 -14.57 4.07
CA VAL A 107 17.17 -14.70 3.30
C VAL A 107 16.94 -14.08 1.92
N LEU A 108 17.69 -13.02 1.62
CA LEU A 108 17.76 -12.44 0.28
C LEU A 108 18.87 -13.12 -0.51
N GLY A 109 18.60 -13.43 -1.77
CA GLY A 109 19.59 -13.88 -2.73
C GLY A 109 19.84 -12.82 -3.80
N VAL A 110 20.99 -12.91 -4.45
CA VAL A 110 21.32 -12.13 -5.64
C VAL A 110 20.92 -12.95 -6.88
N ALA A 111 20.10 -12.36 -7.75
CA ALA A 111 19.79 -12.95 -9.04
C ALA A 111 20.89 -12.61 -10.05
N GLU A 112 21.25 -13.58 -10.89
CA GLU A 112 22.26 -13.39 -11.95
C GLU A 112 21.77 -12.42 -13.04
N LYS A 113 20.46 -12.45 -13.31
CA LYS A 113 19.77 -11.53 -14.21
C LYS A 113 18.83 -10.62 -13.40
N PRO A 114 18.73 -9.32 -13.71
CA PRO A 114 17.72 -8.48 -13.11
C PRO A 114 16.34 -9.03 -13.48
N PHE A 115 15.41 -9.05 -12.51
CA PHE A 115 14.03 -9.44 -12.79
C PHE A 115 13.42 -8.41 -13.75
N ALA A 116 12.83 -8.87 -14.85
CA ALA A 116 12.07 -7.98 -15.73
C ALA A 116 10.91 -7.36 -14.94
N GLU A 117 10.76 -6.04 -15.03
CA GLU A 117 9.62 -5.35 -14.46
C GLU A 117 8.35 -5.85 -15.14
N ARG A 118 7.50 -6.56 -14.39
CA ARG A 118 6.25 -7.12 -14.94
C ARG A 118 5.25 -6.04 -15.38
N PHE A 119 5.42 -4.81 -14.88
CA PHE A 119 4.59 -3.66 -15.22
C PHE A 119 5.49 -2.49 -15.66
N VAL A 120 5.90 -2.47 -16.93
CA VAL A 120 6.41 -1.24 -17.54
C VAL A 120 5.22 -0.32 -17.74
N ILE A 121 4.98 0.58 -16.79
CA ILE A 121 4.06 1.70 -17.01
C ILE A 121 4.77 2.60 -18.01
N ALA A 122 4.38 2.53 -19.28
CA ALA A 122 4.85 3.49 -20.28
C ALA A 122 4.58 4.90 -19.72
N PRO A 123 5.61 5.77 -19.55
CA PRO A 123 5.39 7.11 -19.04
C PRO A 123 4.49 7.83 -20.05
N LYS A 124 3.25 8.15 -19.65
CA LYS A 124 2.41 9.05 -20.45
C LYS A 124 3.19 10.37 -20.60
N PRO A 125 3.42 10.88 -21.83
CA PRO A 125 4.16 12.11 -22.01
C PRO A 125 3.45 13.22 -21.22
N LYS A 126 4.20 13.88 -20.33
CA LYS A 126 3.71 15.08 -19.63
C LYS A 126 3.38 16.10 -20.73
N LYS A 127 2.09 16.42 -20.92
CA LYS A 127 1.70 17.58 -21.73
C LYS A 127 2.29 18.81 -21.06
N GLU A 128 3.29 19.40 -21.70
CA GLU A 128 3.81 20.72 -21.36
C GLU A 128 2.65 21.73 -21.35
N LYS A 129 2.45 22.42 -20.22
CA LYS A 129 1.60 23.61 -20.19
C LYS A 129 2.33 24.71 -20.96
N LYS A 130 1.92 24.97 -22.21
CA LYS A 130 2.34 26.19 -22.92
C LYS A 130 1.86 27.41 -22.16
N GLU A 131 2.81 28.23 -21.75
CA GLU A 131 2.64 29.58 -21.21
C GLU A 131 1.86 30.45 -22.20
N LYS A 132 0.78 31.10 -21.75
CA LYS A 132 0.18 32.23 -22.47
C LYS A 132 0.89 33.51 -22.04
N LYS A 133 1.79 34.02 -22.87
CA LYS A 133 2.24 35.42 -22.82
C LYS A 133 1.30 36.30 -23.66
N THR A 134 0.60 37.17 -22.96
CA THR A 134 0.20 38.57 -23.29
C THR A 134 0.35 39.06 -24.74
N LYS A 135 -0.77 39.49 -25.35
CA LYS A 135 -0.92 40.74 -26.12
C LYS A 135 -2.37 41.26 -26.04
N GLU A 136 -2.55 42.45 -25.50
CA GLU A 136 -3.72 43.35 -25.62
C GLU A 136 -3.30 44.57 -26.48
N PRO A 137 -4.17 45.57 -26.82
CA PRO A 137 -5.59 45.59 -27.23
C PRO A 137 -5.84 46.55 -28.45
N LYS A 138 -7.13 46.81 -28.80
CA LYS A 138 -7.78 47.92 -29.61
C LYS A 138 -8.67 47.32 -30.74
N ALA A 139 -9.90 47.76 -31.04
CA ALA A 139 -10.68 48.97 -30.71
C ALA A 139 -12.21 48.71 -30.80
N ILE A 140 -12.97 49.64 -30.22
CA ILE A 140 -14.43 49.70 -30.03
C ILE A 140 -15.15 50.38 -31.22
N LYS A 141 -16.39 49.94 -31.54
CA LYS A 141 -17.57 50.68 -32.09
C LYS A 141 -18.73 49.64 -32.14
N GLY A 142 -19.80 49.64 -31.31
CA GLY A 142 -20.95 50.56 -31.23
C GLY A 142 -21.88 50.35 -32.46
N LYS A 143 -23.17 50.00 -32.43
CA LYS A 143 -24.29 50.08 -31.45
C LYS A 143 -25.47 49.19 -31.91
N GLU A 144 -26.31 48.82 -30.94
CA GLU A 144 -27.79 48.70 -30.95
C GLU A 144 -28.54 47.93 -32.06
N GLU A 145 -29.26 46.87 -31.68
CA GLU A 145 -30.70 46.70 -31.92
C GLU A 145 -31.28 45.69 -30.91
N PHE A 146 -32.40 46.06 -30.28
CA PHE A 146 -33.14 45.36 -29.23
C PHE A 146 -34.53 45.03 -29.81
N GLU A 147 -35.16 43.94 -29.35
CA GLU A 147 -36.54 43.49 -29.66
C GLU A 147 -36.77 42.89 -31.06
N GLU A 148 -37.53 41.82 -31.30
CA GLU A 148 -38.29 40.87 -30.51
C GLU A 148 -38.59 39.70 -31.48
N LYS A 149 -38.50 38.44 -31.02
CA LYS A 149 -39.57 37.44 -31.24
C LYS A 149 -39.33 36.19 -30.38
N LYS A 150 -40.27 36.00 -29.46
CA LYS A 150 -40.45 34.92 -28.49
C LYS A 150 -40.74 33.58 -29.18
N ALA A 151 -40.17 32.49 -28.66
CA ALA A 151 -40.89 31.24 -28.41
C ALA A 151 -40.16 30.38 -27.34
N ALA A 152 -40.95 29.93 -26.36
CA ALA A 152 -40.70 29.11 -25.16
C ALA A 152 -39.95 27.77 -25.41
N ALA A 153 -39.26 27.05 -24.50
CA ALA A 153 -39.02 26.99 -23.04
C ALA A 153 -37.81 26.02 -22.77
N PRO A 154 -37.50 25.53 -21.54
CA PRO A 154 -37.05 26.20 -20.32
C PRO A 154 -35.67 25.70 -19.81
N LYS A 155 -35.01 26.52 -18.97
CA LYS A 155 -33.71 26.27 -18.32
C LYS A 155 -33.75 25.14 -17.26
N PRO A 156 -32.78 24.20 -17.19
CA PRO A 156 -32.61 23.37 -16.01
C PRO A 156 -31.91 24.15 -14.88
N LYS A 157 -32.52 24.07 -13.69
CA LYS A 157 -32.14 24.74 -12.45
C LYS A 157 -30.78 24.27 -11.94
N ALA A 158 -29.96 25.22 -11.47
CA ALA A 158 -28.72 24.96 -10.75
C ALA A 158 -28.95 24.04 -9.55
N GLN A 159 -28.17 22.97 -9.44
CA GLN A 159 -28.17 22.12 -8.25
C GLN A 159 -27.54 22.89 -7.08
N PRO A 160 -28.23 23.05 -5.93
CA PRO A 160 -27.62 23.65 -4.76
C PRO A 160 -26.58 22.68 -4.16
N GLY A 161 -25.44 23.26 -3.78
CA GLY A 161 -24.21 22.56 -3.46
C GLY A 161 -24.25 21.57 -2.29
N PHE A 162 -23.17 20.79 -2.26
CA PHE A 162 -22.79 19.64 -1.45
C PHE A 162 -22.86 19.80 0.10
N PHE A 163 -23.41 20.88 0.65
CA PHE A 163 -23.35 21.20 2.08
C PHE A 163 -24.67 21.09 2.86
N ARG A 164 -25.69 20.38 2.35
CA ARG A 164 -26.99 20.24 3.04
C ARG A 164 -27.45 18.83 3.39
N ARG A 165 -26.52 17.91 3.64
CA ARG A 165 -26.81 16.54 4.11
C ARG A 165 -26.14 16.18 5.45
N ILE A 166 -26.20 17.08 6.43
CA ILE A 166 -25.67 16.79 7.79
C ILE A 166 -26.72 16.84 8.90
N PHE A 167 -27.99 17.17 8.63
CA PHE A 167 -29.02 17.07 9.68
C PHE A 167 -30.39 16.70 9.12
N ARG A 168 -30.75 15.41 9.19
CA ARG A 168 -32.13 14.97 9.39
C ARG A 168 -32.11 13.92 10.51
N ARG A 169 -32.51 14.36 11.70
CA ARG A 169 -32.94 13.49 12.80
C ARG A 169 -34.06 12.59 12.27
N LYS A 170 -33.90 11.29 12.40
CA LYS A 170 -34.99 10.32 12.23
C LYS A 170 -35.80 10.36 13.53
N ALA A 171 -36.99 10.92 13.47
CA ALA A 171 -38.05 10.63 14.41
C ALA A 171 -38.88 9.50 13.80
N VAL A 172 -38.85 8.33 14.44
CA VAL A 172 -39.95 7.38 14.64
C VAL A 172 -39.71 6.79 16.02
#